data_AF-A0A2M8D172-F1
#
_entry.id   AF-A0A2M8D172-F1
#
_cell.length_a   1.000
_cell.length_b   1.000
_cell.length_c   1.000
_cell.angle_alpha   90.00
_cell.angle_beta   90.00
_cell.angle_gamma   90.00
#
_symmetry.space_group_name_H-M   'P 1'
#
loop_
_entity.id
_entity.type
_entity.pdbx_description
1 polymer ?
#
loop_
_entity_poly.entity_id
_entity_poly.type
_entity_poly.pdbx_seq_one_letter_code
_entity_poly.pdbx_strand_id
1 'polypeptide(L)'
;MTRKWTEEERKKQADRIRRTCPWRHATGPRTHAGKERAKMNACKHGFRSQAYRRLRLALRRQAHFIKSVRLCRIRFPDIYQSDRLMNWLRETMLPRTRDPLICNFLRPPPECHSVMMV
;
A
#
# COMPACT_ATOMS: atom_id res chain seq x y z
N MET A 1 -11.39 15.66 -25.60
CA MET A 1 -10.53 16.85 -25.44
C MET A 1 -11.12 17.77 -24.38
N THR A 2 -10.31 18.30 -23.47
CA THR A 2 -10.75 19.23 -22.43
C THR A 2 -10.92 20.63 -23.03
N ARG A 3 -12.08 21.27 -22.86
CA ARG A 3 -12.31 22.64 -23.33
C ARG A 3 -11.28 23.59 -22.71
N LYS A 4 -10.48 24.25 -23.53
CA LYS A 4 -9.56 25.31 -23.08
C LYS A 4 -10.32 26.63 -23.03
N TRP A 5 -10.35 27.24 -21.85
CA TRP A 5 -10.95 28.56 -21.66
C TRP A 5 -10.12 29.63 -22.38
N THR A 6 -10.78 30.54 -23.09
CA THR A 6 -10.13 31.74 -23.61
C THR A 6 -9.91 32.76 -22.49
N GLU A 7 -9.02 33.72 -22.72
CA GLU A 7 -8.70 34.75 -21.71
C GLU A 7 -9.91 35.64 -21.40
N GLU A 8 -10.73 35.95 -22.40
CA GLU A 8 -11.97 36.70 -22.23
C GLU A 8 -12.98 35.95 -21.35
N GLU A 9 -13.12 34.64 -21.55
CA GLU A 9 -14.00 33.80 -20.73
C GLU A 9 -13.55 33.79 -19.27
N ARG A 10 -12.24 33.67 -19.02
CA ARG A 10 -11.69 33.73 -17.66
C ARG A 10 -12.00 35.05 -16.99
N LYS A 11 -11.83 36.17 -17.69
CA LYS A 11 -12.18 37.51 -17.18
C LYS A 11 -13.66 37.64 -16.86
N LYS A 12 -14.55 37.24 -17.78
CA LYS A 12 -16.01 37.25 -17.57
C LYS A 12 -16.41 36.42 -16.35
N GLN A 13 -15.80 35.25 -16.16
CA GLN A 13 -16.08 34.40 -15.01
C GLN A 13 -15.51 34.97 -13.70
N ALA A 14 -14.32 35.56 -13.73
CA ALA A 14 -13.75 36.24 -12.57
C ALA A 14 -14.65 37.39 -12.10
N ASP A 15 -15.17 38.20 -13.03
CA ASP A 15 -16.10 39.29 -12.71
C ASP A 15 -17.43 38.76 -12.16
N ARG A 16 -17.93 37.65 -12.70
CA ARG A 16 -19.12 36.97 -12.17
C ARG A 16 -18.90 36.51 -10.73
N ILE A 17 -17.77 35.86 -10.44
CA ILE A 17 -17.41 35.38 -9.10
C ILE A 17 -17.24 36.55 -8.12
N ARG A 18 -16.64 37.66 -8.55
CA ARG A 18 -16.52 38.89 -7.74
C ARG A 18 -17.88 39.51 -7.45
N ARG A 19 -18.79 39.55 -8.42
CA ARG A 19 -20.16 40.07 -8.22
C ARG A 19 -20.98 39.19 -7.29
N THR A 20 -20.93 37.87 -7.46
CA THR A 20 -21.75 36.94 -6.67
C THR A 20 -21.17 36.64 -5.29
N CYS A 21 -19.86 36.82 -5.09
CA CYS A 21 -19.18 36.64 -3.80
C CYS A 21 -19.63 35.36 -3.06
N PRO A 22 -19.61 34.16 -3.67
CA PRO A 22 -20.26 32.98 -3.11
C PRO A 22 -19.74 32.59 -1.71
N TRP A 23 -18.50 32.96 -1.38
CA TRP A 23 -17.92 32.78 -0.04
C TRP A 23 -18.67 33.51 1.08
N ARG A 24 -19.40 34.60 0.77
CA ARG A 24 -20.24 35.30 1.76
C ARG A 24 -21.39 34.43 2.27
N HIS A 25 -21.87 33.52 1.43
CA HIS A 25 -22.96 32.59 1.75
C HIS A 25 -22.45 31.20 2.17
N ALA A 26 -21.14 31.02 2.36
CA ALA A 26 -20.60 29.75 2.80
C ALA A 26 -21.10 29.39 4.21
N THR A 27 -21.83 28.28 4.32
CA THR A 27 -22.36 27.72 5.58
C THR A 27 -21.36 26.85 6.32
N GLY A 28 -20.08 26.93 5.96
CA GLY A 28 -19.01 26.17 6.59
C GLY A 28 -18.79 26.56 8.07
N PRO A 29 -18.07 25.73 8.83
CA PRO A 29 -17.82 25.98 10.24
C PRO A 29 -16.97 27.24 10.46
N ARG A 30 -17.52 28.24 11.16
CA ARG A 30 -16.82 29.49 11.50
C ARG A 30 -16.01 29.40 12.80
N THR A 31 -16.39 28.48 13.70
CA THR A 31 -15.74 28.29 15.01
C THR A 31 -14.62 27.26 14.95
N HIS A 32 -13.67 27.34 15.89
CA HIS A 32 -12.58 26.35 16.03
C HIS A 32 -13.13 24.92 16.22
N ALA A 33 -14.11 24.75 17.12
CA ALA A 33 -14.76 23.47 17.35
C ALA A 33 -15.45 22.91 16.10
N GLY A 34 -16.09 23.77 15.30
CA GLY A 34 -16.70 23.36 14.03
C GLY A 34 -15.67 22.90 13.01
N LYS A 35 -14.53 23.59 12.91
CA LYS A 35 -13.43 23.23 12.01
C LYS A 35 -12.82 21.89 12.39
N GLU A 36 -12.61 21.63 13.68
CA GLU A 36 -12.09 20.34 14.16
C GLU A 36 -13.05 19.18 13.82
N ARG A 37 -14.37 19.39 13.97
CA ARG A 37 -15.36 18.38 13.54
C ARG A 37 -15.34 18.15 12.04
N ALA A 38 -15.29 19.22 11.23
CA ALA A 38 -15.28 19.10 9.78
C ALA A 38 -14.01 18.39 9.24
N LYS A 39 -12.85 18.63 9.86
CA LYS A 39 -11.60 17.90 9.57
C LYS A 39 -11.75 16.39 9.68
N MET A 40 -12.56 15.91 10.64
CA MET A 40 -12.79 14.48 10.84
C MET A 40 -13.59 13.84 9.70
N ASN A 41 -14.32 14.60 8.87
CA ASN A 41 -15.02 14.05 7.71
C ASN A 41 -14.05 13.43 6.69
N ALA A 42 -12.82 13.95 6.58
CA ALA A 42 -11.79 13.36 5.72
C ALA A 42 -11.45 11.92 6.12
N CYS A 43 -11.64 11.54 7.39
CA CYS A 43 -11.38 10.19 7.89
C CYS A 43 -12.57 9.23 7.70
N LYS A 44 -13.72 9.69 7.20
CA LYS A 44 -14.90 8.83 7.01
C LYS A 44 -14.79 7.97 5.75
N HIS A 45 -14.23 8.51 4.66
CA HIS A 45 -14.20 7.85 3.36
C HIS A 45 -12.85 7.96 2.65
N GLY A 46 -12.73 7.27 1.52
CA GLY A 46 -11.56 7.28 0.66
C GLY A 46 -10.29 6.77 1.35
N PHE A 47 -9.14 7.27 0.90
CA PHE A 47 -7.83 6.77 1.31
C PHE A 47 -7.41 7.20 2.73
N ARG A 48 -8.17 8.05 3.42
CA ARG A 48 -7.88 8.43 4.80
C ARG A 48 -8.80 7.74 5.81
N SER A 49 -9.72 6.90 5.32
CA SER A 49 -10.56 6.01 6.13
C SER A 49 -9.73 5.08 7.02
N GLN A 50 -10.34 4.65 8.13
CA GLN A 50 -9.69 3.72 9.05
C GLN A 50 -9.34 2.39 8.38
N ALA A 51 -10.23 1.85 7.54
CA ALA A 51 -9.98 0.64 6.76
C ALA A 51 -8.73 0.78 5.89
N TYR A 52 -8.61 1.89 5.15
CA TYR A 52 -7.46 2.13 4.30
C TYR A 52 -6.17 2.41 5.09
N ARG A 53 -6.27 3.02 6.28
CA ARG A 53 -5.12 3.14 7.20
C ARG A 53 -4.61 1.76 7.67
N ARG A 54 -5.52 0.84 8.01
CA ARG A 54 -5.17 -0.54 8.39
C ARG A 54 -4.53 -1.29 7.22
N LEU A 55 -5.10 -1.18 6.02
CA LEU A 55 -4.53 -1.77 4.81
C LEU A 55 -3.10 -1.27 4.55
N ARG A 56 -2.87 0.05 4.58
CA ARG A 56 -1.51 0.61 4.42
C ARG A 56 -0.53 0.10 5.47
N LEU A 57 -0.97 -0.06 6.71
CA LEU A 57 -0.11 -0.61 7.77
C LEU A 57 0.26 -2.06 7.47
N ALA A 58 -0.70 -2.88 7.04
CA ALA A 58 -0.45 -4.28 6.66
C ALA A 58 0.54 -4.38 5.49
N LEU A 59 0.36 -3.56 4.45
CA LEU A 59 1.27 -3.53 3.29
C LEU A 59 2.69 -3.09 3.68
N ARG A 60 2.84 -2.11 4.58
CA ARG A 60 4.17 -1.72 5.09
C ARG A 60 4.83 -2.85 5.85
N ARG A 61 4.09 -3.54 6.72
CA ARG A 61 4.60 -4.71 7.45
C ARG A 61 5.05 -5.82 6.49
N GLN A 62 4.25 -6.12 5.48
CA GLN A 62 4.60 -7.09 4.44
C GLN A 62 5.87 -6.69 3.70
N ALA A 63 6.00 -5.42 3.29
CA ALA A 63 7.20 -4.92 2.63
C ALA A 63 8.45 -5.03 3.51
N HIS A 64 8.33 -4.69 4.81
CA HIS A 64 9.41 -4.87 5.77
C HIS A 64 9.81 -6.33 5.94
N PHE A 65 8.83 -7.25 6.03
CA PHE A 65 9.08 -8.67 6.11
C PHE A 65 9.81 -9.22 4.86
N ILE A 66 9.35 -8.85 3.67
CA ILE A 66 10.01 -9.25 2.42
C ILE A 66 11.46 -8.73 2.39
N LYS A 67 11.67 -7.48 2.83
CA LYS A 67 13.02 -6.90 2.94
C LYS A 67 13.88 -7.67 3.93
N SER A 68 13.37 -8.03 5.11
CA SER A 68 14.14 -8.79 6.10
C SER A 68 14.48 -10.19 5.60
N VAL A 69 13.54 -10.89 4.95
CA VAL A 69 13.80 -12.22 4.37
C VAL A 69 14.88 -12.14 3.28
N ARG A 70 14.80 -11.14 2.39
CA ARG A 70 15.84 -10.92 1.36
C ARG A 70 17.20 -10.64 1.97
N LEU A 71 17.25 -9.79 3.00
CA LEU A 71 18.51 -9.48 3.71
C LEU A 71 19.08 -10.71 4.43
N CYS A 72 18.24 -11.50 5.10
CA CYS A 72 18.66 -12.74 5.74
C CYS A 72 19.21 -13.73 4.72
N ARG A 73 18.57 -13.87 3.54
CA ARG A 73 19.08 -14.73 2.45
C ARG A 73 20.45 -14.30 1.95
N ILE A 74 20.70 -13.00 1.81
CA ILE A 74 22.01 -12.47 1.36
C ILE A 74 23.06 -12.63 2.48
N ARG A 75 22.69 -12.33 3.72
CA ARG A 75 23.61 -12.31 4.86
C ARG A 75 23.95 -13.70 5.37
N PHE A 76 23.03 -14.64 5.24
CA PHE A 76 23.17 -16.01 5.74
C PHE A 76 22.77 -16.99 4.63
N PRO A 77 23.59 -17.13 3.57
CA PRO A 77 23.30 -18.06 2.49
C PRO A 77 23.22 -19.51 3.00
N ASP A 78 23.99 -19.86 4.03
CA ASP A 78 24.13 -21.22 4.54
C ASP A 78 23.00 -21.68 5.49
N ILE A 79 22.14 -20.78 6.01
CA ILE A 79 21.00 -21.18 6.86
C ILE A 79 20.00 -22.05 6.07
N TYR A 80 19.94 -21.87 4.74
CA TYR A 80 19.11 -22.65 3.83
C TYR A 80 19.71 -24.01 3.42
N GLN A 81 20.94 -24.34 3.81
CA GLN A 81 21.57 -25.65 3.57
C GLN A 81 21.39 -26.64 4.71
N SER A 82 20.79 -26.26 5.85
CA SER A 82 20.45 -27.23 6.87
C SER A 82 19.20 -28.01 6.45
N ASP A 83 19.39 -29.09 5.70
CA ASP A 83 18.34 -30.04 5.30
C ASP A 83 17.42 -30.42 6.48
N ARG A 84 17.91 -30.38 7.72
CA ARG A 84 17.13 -30.58 8.94
C ARG A 84 15.98 -29.59 9.15
N LEU A 85 16.20 -28.28 9.00
CA LEU A 85 15.14 -27.29 9.28
C LEU A 85 14.04 -27.36 8.22
N MET A 86 14.43 -27.56 6.96
CA MET A 86 13.49 -27.67 5.84
C MET A 86 12.76 -29.01 5.80
N ASN A 87 13.37 -30.11 6.26
CA ASN A 87 12.69 -31.39 6.42
C ASN A 87 11.73 -31.38 7.61
N TRP A 88 12.14 -30.80 8.75
CA TRP A 88 11.27 -30.63 9.91
C TRP A 88 10.05 -29.75 9.61
N LEU A 89 10.23 -28.59 8.95
CA LEU A 89 9.11 -27.71 8.56
C LEU A 89 8.16 -28.36 7.52
N ARG A 90 8.70 -29.18 6.60
CA ARG A 90 7.88 -29.97 5.66
C ARG A 90 7.04 -31.02 6.37
N GLU A 91 7.57 -31.65 7.41
CA GLU A 91 6.89 -32.70 8.17
C GLU A 91 5.88 -32.15 9.19
N THR A 92 6.14 -30.98 9.78
CA THR A 92 5.33 -30.44 10.89
C THR A 92 4.37 -29.31 10.52
N MET A 93 4.67 -28.46 9.53
CA MET A 93 3.92 -27.21 9.29
C MET A 93 3.08 -27.17 8.00
N LEU A 94 3.18 -28.15 7.11
CA LEU A 94 2.25 -28.24 5.99
C LEU A 94 1.02 -29.04 6.41
N PRO A 95 -0.18 -28.44 6.55
CA PRO A 95 -1.39 -29.24 6.46
C PRO A 95 -1.33 -29.99 5.12
N ARG A 96 -1.89 -31.21 5.06
CA ARG A 96 -2.00 -32.03 3.84
C ARG A 96 -2.92 -31.39 2.79
N THR A 97 -2.74 -30.11 2.48
CA THR A 97 -3.43 -29.42 1.40
C THR A 97 -2.70 -29.76 0.11
N ARG A 98 -3.29 -30.67 -0.67
CA ARG A 98 -2.95 -30.96 -2.06
C ARG A 98 -3.32 -29.77 -2.97
N ASP A 99 -2.90 -28.56 -2.62
CA ASP A 99 -3.08 -27.40 -3.49
C ASP A 99 -1.80 -27.17 -4.30
N PRO A 100 -1.80 -27.51 -5.60
CA PRO A 100 -0.60 -27.47 -6.44
C PRO A 100 -0.03 -26.06 -6.63
N LEU A 101 -0.80 -25.01 -6.37
CA LEU A 101 -0.35 -23.62 -6.54
C LEU A 101 0.61 -23.18 -5.41
N ILE A 102 0.43 -23.68 -4.20
CA ILE A 102 1.28 -23.36 -3.03
C ILE A 102 2.60 -24.14 -3.10
N CYS A 103 2.55 -25.41 -3.54
CA CYS A 103 3.72 -26.28 -3.65
C CYS A 103 4.76 -25.81 -4.69
N ASN A 104 4.35 -25.05 -5.72
CA ASN A 104 5.27 -24.55 -6.74
C ASN A 104 5.97 -23.24 -6.34
N PHE A 105 5.41 -22.48 -5.41
CA PHE A 105 6.00 -21.21 -4.95
C PHE A 105 7.18 -21.41 -3.98
N LEU A 106 7.21 -22.54 -3.28
CA LEU A 106 8.23 -22.87 -2.28
C LEU A 106 9.36 -23.77 -2.81
N ARG A 107 9.29 -24.21 -4.07
CA ARG A 107 10.37 -24.96 -4.69
C ARG A 107 11.49 -23.98 -5.07
N PRO A 108 12.74 -24.17 -4.57
CA PRO A 108 13.86 -23.37 -5.06
C PRO A 108 14.01 -23.60 -6.57
N PRO A 109 14.37 -22.57 -7.35
CA PRO A 109 14.61 -22.74 -8.77
C PRO A 109 15.70 -23.80 -8.99
N PRO A 110 15.57 -24.68 -10.00
CA PRO A 110 16.45 -25.83 -10.18
C PRO A 110 17.92 -25.47 -10.47
N GLU A 111 18.23 -24.20 -10.70
CA GLU A 111 19.54 -23.73 -11.16
C GLU A 111 20.53 -23.40 -10.02
N CYS A 112 20.15 -23.55 -8.75
CA CYS A 112 21.05 -23.23 -7.62
C CYS A 112 22.06 -24.33 -7.24
N HIS A 113 22.13 -25.46 -7.95
CA HIS A 113 23.03 -26.58 -7.63
C HIS A 113 24.29 -26.69 -8.49
N SER A 114 24.52 -25.81 -9.48
CA SER A 114 25.66 -25.94 -10.40
C SER A 114 26.72 -24.84 -10.32
N VAL A 115 26.75 -24.03 -9.27
CA VAL A 115 27.84 -23.05 -9.06
C VAL A 115 28.49 -23.25 -7.68
N MET A 116 28.99 -24.46 -7.44
CA MET A 116 30.00 -24.76 -6.42
C MET A 116 30.66 -26.09 -6.79
N MET A 117 31.42 -26.10 -7.89
CA MET A 117 32.64 -26.90 -8.06
C MET A 117 33.24 -26.56 -9.43
N VAL A 118 34.54 -26.19 -9.39
CA VAL A 118 35.42 -25.65 -10.44
C VAL A 118 35.39 -24.13 -10.57
#